data_AF-A0A0Q9IDL4-F1
#
_entry.id   AF-A0A0Q9IDL4-F1
#
_cell.length_a   1.000
_cell.length_b   1.000
_cell.length_c   1.000
_cell.angle_alpha   90.00
_cell.angle_beta   90.00
_cell.angle_gamma   90.00
#
_symmetry.space_group_name_H-M   'P 1'
#
loop_
_entity.id
_entity.type
_entity.pdbx_description
1 polymer ?
#
loop_
_entity_poly.entity_id
_entity_poly.type
_entity_poly.pdbx_seq_one_letter_code
_entity_poly.pdbx_strand_id
1 'polypeptide(L)'
;MSKAAKDVASGPGAPSVLVLMLALAGATGTLWQVEAAPLRPLPAKAPMLARSCIIKAPDIAPVFPSPDAEAKTAEDSSDDKDDDDDDDDDDSPGLILPGSATCLAISGTLTAGLQFDSYRVPRGGSQVPPDGFTWLPSASFRIETAHDLASGLRLGTAFEMSVATNPGQPDSVTLDEATVTLGTVTFGLTDSRFNFWTGDEFAFSARLPARNATLIAWERDLTDRWNLALSLEEPSAGTTASLPAPASRVPDGVARITYTNGPLTVHLAGALREVAGRPARLGRAGILGATYELNVLGAAGEVTAQIAGAIDAAPYIGSSLDAAVVRQVLLPQDSTRGFSAVLAARREWSEHWASNVYVSRYLITLPLPAQAKGKLRIDRLAANLVWTPLDGFKAGFEATLAWGRAEIASRTLPATLGGRQISGQLFLERTF
;
A
#
# COMPACT_ATOMS: atom_id res chain seq x y z
N MET A 1 -40.69 -75.27 0.60
CA MET A 1 -40.63 -74.03 -0.21
C MET A 1 -39.46 -73.22 0.32
N SER A 2 -38.24 -73.58 -0.13
CA SER A 2 -37.38 -72.84 -1.09
C SER A 2 -36.61 -71.72 -0.37
N LYS A 3 -35.35 -71.87 0.07
CA LYS A 3 -34.10 -72.39 -0.52
C LYS A 3 -33.49 -71.47 -1.59
N ALA A 4 -32.21 -71.15 -1.34
CA ALA A 4 -31.13 -70.71 -2.23
C ALA A 4 -31.12 -69.23 -2.67
N ALA A 5 -29.98 -68.57 -2.93
CA ALA A 5 -28.55 -68.74 -2.65
C ALA A 5 -27.80 -67.64 -3.44
N LYS A 6 -26.60 -67.24 -2.97
CA LYS A 6 -25.40 -66.84 -3.77
C LYS A 6 -25.46 -65.53 -4.60
N ASP A 7 -24.41 -64.75 -4.85
CA ASP A 7 -22.94 -64.82 -4.71
C ASP A 7 -22.44 -63.34 -4.61
N VAL A 8 -21.50 -62.99 -3.72
CA VAL A 8 -20.04 -62.80 -3.96
C VAL A 8 -19.67 -61.82 -5.10
N ALA A 9 -19.10 -60.66 -4.72
CA ALA A 9 -17.95 -60.07 -5.42
C ALA A 9 -17.12 -59.20 -4.45
N SER A 10 -15.84 -59.52 -4.40
CA SER A 10 -14.75 -59.07 -3.52
C SER A 10 -14.04 -57.80 -4.01
N GLY A 11 -13.46 -57.03 -3.09
CA GLY A 11 -12.41 -56.03 -3.38
C GLY A 11 -11.65 -55.63 -2.11
N PRO A 12 -10.30 -55.62 -2.08
CA PRO A 12 -9.51 -55.81 -0.86
C PRO A 12 -8.90 -54.52 -0.29
N GLY A 13 -8.49 -54.59 1.00
CA GLY A 13 -7.28 -53.89 1.46
C GLY A 13 -7.48 -52.76 2.46
N ALA A 14 -7.47 -53.09 3.76
CA ALA A 14 -6.98 -52.15 4.79
C ALA A 14 -6.53 -52.86 6.09
N PRO A 15 -5.39 -53.59 6.10
CA PRO A 15 -4.61 -53.77 7.31
C PRO A 15 -3.31 -52.95 7.26
N SER A 16 -3.30 -51.78 6.60
CA SER A 16 -2.07 -50.99 6.37
C SER A 16 -1.98 -49.69 7.17
N VAL A 17 -3.07 -49.23 7.80
CA VAL A 17 -3.05 -47.97 8.57
C VAL A 17 -2.61 -48.18 10.02
N LEU A 18 -2.93 -49.34 10.61
CA LEU A 18 -2.58 -49.62 12.01
C LEU A 18 -1.09 -50.00 12.20
N VAL A 19 -0.45 -50.60 11.19
CA VAL A 19 0.99 -50.95 11.23
C VAL A 19 1.86 -49.71 11.05
N LEU A 20 1.41 -48.71 10.29
CA LEU A 20 2.17 -47.47 10.07
C LEU A 20 2.18 -46.57 11.32
N MET A 21 1.07 -46.55 12.09
CA MET A 21 0.99 -45.79 13.36
C MET A 21 1.87 -46.40 14.48
N LEU A 22 2.01 -47.72 14.52
CA LEU A 22 2.89 -48.40 15.48
C LEU A 22 4.38 -48.31 15.10
N ALA A 23 4.70 -48.15 13.80
CA ALA A 23 6.08 -47.90 13.37
C ALA A 23 6.58 -46.49 13.68
N LEU A 24 5.71 -45.46 13.65
CA LEU A 24 6.10 -44.08 14.01
C LEU A 24 6.24 -43.86 15.52
N ALA A 25 5.54 -44.61 16.36
CA ALA A 25 5.66 -44.50 17.83
C ALA A 25 6.92 -45.19 18.39
N GLY A 26 7.53 -46.13 17.64
CA GLY A 26 8.77 -46.82 18.04
C GLY A 26 10.07 -46.09 17.65
N ALA A 27 10.01 -45.09 16.77
CA ALA A 27 11.20 -44.39 16.27
C ALA A 27 11.67 -43.22 17.17
N THR A 28 10.89 -42.85 18.19
CA THR A 28 11.25 -41.76 19.13
C THR A 28 12.09 -42.23 20.32
N GLY A 29 12.27 -43.55 20.50
CA GLY A 29 12.97 -44.14 21.65
C GLY A 29 14.46 -44.45 21.46
N THR A 30 15.03 -44.33 20.26
CA THR A 30 16.42 -44.75 19.98
C THR A 30 17.33 -43.66 19.40
N LEU A 31 16.85 -42.42 19.25
CA LEU A 31 17.67 -41.29 18.76
C LEU A 31 18.43 -40.53 19.86
N TRP A 32 18.31 -40.94 21.13
CA TRP A 32 18.97 -40.28 22.26
C TRP A 32 20.43 -40.71 22.50
N GLN A 33 21.00 -41.62 21.69
CA GLN A 33 22.41 -42.04 21.82
C GLN A 33 23.24 -41.95 20.53
N VAL A 34 22.83 -41.15 19.55
CA VAL A 34 23.77 -40.76 18.49
C VAL A 34 24.57 -39.57 19.00
N GLU A 35 25.69 -39.88 19.66
CA GLU A 35 26.73 -38.90 19.97
C GLU A 35 27.25 -38.36 18.63
N ALA A 36 26.83 -37.14 18.29
CA ALA A 36 27.29 -36.46 17.09
C ALA A 36 28.82 -36.40 17.13
N ALA A 37 29.47 -36.96 16.10
CA ALA A 37 30.91 -36.80 15.94
C ALA A 37 31.25 -35.30 16.06
N PRO A 38 32.25 -34.91 16.86
CA PRO A 38 32.56 -33.51 17.07
C PRO A 38 32.83 -32.86 15.70
N LEU A 39 31.99 -31.88 15.35
CA LEU A 39 32.22 -31.03 14.19
C LEU A 39 33.65 -30.52 14.27
N ARG A 40 34.49 -30.89 13.29
CA ARG A 40 35.82 -30.30 13.17
C ARG A 40 35.61 -28.79 13.13
N PRO A 41 36.25 -28.01 14.04
CA PRO A 41 36.13 -26.57 14.00
C PRO A 41 36.59 -26.11 12.62
N LEU A 42 35.68 -25.47 11.87
CA LEU A 42 36.06 -24.74 10.68
C LEU A 42 37.13 -23.74 11.11
N PRO A 43 38.20 -23.55 10.31
CA PRO A 43 39.22 -22.56 10.63
C PRO A 43 38.53 -21.23 10.91
N ALA A 44 38.89 -20.60 12.03
CA ALA A 44 38.31 -19.33 12.45
C ALA A 44 38.54 -18.31 11.34
N LYS A 45 37.51 -18.06 10.51
CA LYS A 45 37.50 -16.90 9.63
C LYS A 45 37.46 -15.69 10.55
N ALA A 46 38.36 -14.73 10.31
CA ALA A 46 38.34 -13.46 11.00
C ALA A 46 36.90 -12.90 10.96
N PRO A 47 36.42 -12.28 12.05
CA PRO A 47 35.08 -11.70 12.06
C PRO A 47 34.99 -10.69 10.92
N MET A 48 34.20 -11.02 9.90
CA MET A 48 33.88 -10.08 8.84
C MET A 48 32.92 -9.06 9.46
N LEU A 49 33.43 -7.85 9.69
CA LEU A 49 32.63 -6.74 10.19
C LEU A 49 31.58 -6.39 9.12
N ALA A 50 30.35 -6.13 9.56
CA ALA A 50 29.33 -5.56 8.68
C ALA A 50 29.84 -4.21 8.15
N ARG A 51 29.68 -4.00 6.84
CA ARG A 51 30.04 -2.73 6.18
C ARG A 51 28.76 -1.93 5.96
N SER A 52 28.81 -0.61 6.07
CA SER A 52 27.68 0.22 5.64
C SER A 52 27.47 0.11 4.12
N CYS A 53 26.22 0.25 3.71
CA CYS A 53 25.80 0.38 2.32
C CYS A 53 24.57 1.27 2.26
N ILE A 54 24.23 1.74 1.06
CA ILE A 54 23.01 2.50 0.80
C ILE A 54 22.25 1.73 -0.27
N ILE A 55 20.98 1.44 -0.01
CA ILE A 55 20.08 0.89 -1.01
C ILE A 55 19.53 2.06 -1.80
N LYS A 56 20.13 2.29 -2.97
CA LYS A 56 19.59 3.23 -3.97
C LYS A 56 18.48 2.59 -4.78
N ALA A 57 17.54 3.43 -5.21
CA ALA A 57 16.63 3.11 -6.29
C ALA A 57 17.43 2.64 -7.53
N PRO A 58 16.91 1.72 -8.34
CA PRO A 58 17.63 1.25 -9.52
C PRO A 58 17.83 2.39 -10.52
N ASP A 59 19.08 2.80 -10.71
CA ASP A 59 19.47 3.74 -11.75
C ASP A 59 19.27 3.08 -13.13
N ILE A 60 18.21 3.51 -13.83
CA ILE A 60 17.80 2.96 -15.12
C ILE A 60 17.87 4.06 -16.16
N ALA A 61 18.85 3.96 -17.06
CA ALA A 61 19.00 4.92 -18.15
C ALA A 61 17.71 5.05 -19.00
N PRO A 62 17.34 6.29 -19.37
CA PRO A 62 16.13 6.56 -20.14
C PRO A 62 16.14 5.84 -21.48
N VAL A 63 14.97 5.40 -21.94
CA VAL A 63 14.82 4.71 -23.25
C VAL A 63 15.21 5.63 -24.41
N PHE A 64 14.85 6.91 -24.30
CA PHE A 64 15.13 7.95 -25.27
C PHE A 64 15.95 9.05 -24.56
N PRO A 65 17.29 8.93 -24.56
CA PRO A 65 18.14 9.93 -23.94
C PRO A 65 17.95 11.29 -24.62
N SER A 66 18.04 12.36 -23.83
CA SER A 66 18.07 13.71 -24.35
C SER A 66 19.38 13.96 -25.11
N PRO A 67 19.40 14.84 -26.12
CA PRO A 67 20.62 15.15 -26.89
C PRO A 67 21.78 15.64 -26.02
N ASP A 68 21.47 16.27 -24.88
CA ASP A 68 22.46 16.77 -23.92
C ASP A 68 23.14 15.63 -23.13
N ALA A 69 22.51 14.45 -23.00
CA ALA A 69 23.08 13.27 -22.36
C ALA A 69 24.08 12.51 -23.26
N GLU A 70 23.91 12.57 -24.59
CA GLU A 70 24.87 12.02 -25.55
C GLU A 70 26.17 12.82 -25.60
N ALA A 71 26.14 14.12 -25.24
CA ALA A 71 27.34 14.96 -25.19
C ALA A 71 28.25 14.63 -24.00
N LYS A 72 27.68 14.30 -22.83
CA LYS A 72 28.43 13.91 -21.62
C LYS A 72 29.12 12.53 -21.71
N THR A 73 28.73 11.67 -22.65
CA THR A 73 29.34 10.34 -22.82
C THR A 73 30.49 10.32 -23.83
N ALA A 74 30.68 11.38 -24.62
CA ALA A 74 31.74 11.45 -25.64
C ALA A 74 32.98 12.24 -25.21
N GLU A 75 32.88 13.11 -24.22
CA GLU A 75 33.97 13.94 -23.71
C GLU A 75 33.87 14.09 -22.19
N ASP A 76 34.48 13.19 -21.40
CA ASP A 76 35.33 13.65 -20.29
C ASP A 76 36.15 12.53 -19.64
N SER A 77 37.44 12.56 -19.95
CA SER A 77 38.52 12.12 -19.07
C SER A 77 39.09 13.37 -18.40
N SER A 78 38.35 13.96 -17.47
CA SER A 78 38.81 15.07 -16.63
C SER A 78 38.28 14.85 -15.23
N ASP A 79 39.20 14.85 -14.26
CA ASP A 79 38.89 14.86 -12.84
C ASP A 79 38.11 16.12 -12.47
N ASP A 80 36.79 16.02 -12.33
CA ASP A 80 36.02 16.94 -11.49
C ASP A 80 35.32 16.12 -10.39
N LYS A 81 35.70 16.45 -9.15
CA LYS A 81 35.07 15.96 -7.94
C LYS A 81 33.79 16.75 -7.76
N ASP A 82 32.72 16.28 -8.38
CA ASP A 82 31.39 16.67 -7.99
C ASP A 82 31.03 15.84 -6.76
N ASP A 83 31.12 16.49 -5.59
CA ASP A 83 30.44 16.04 -4.37
C ASP A 83 28.93 16.19 -4.62
N ASP A 84 28.38 15.25 -5.38
CA ASP A 84 26.93 15.05 -5.51
C ASP A 84 26.45 14.37 -4.22
N ASP A 85 26.33 15.16 -3.15
CA ASP A 85 25.44 14.85 -2.02
C ASP A 85 23.98 15.05 -2.49
N ASP A 86 23.58 14.29 -3.51
CA ASP A 86 22.17 14.04 -3.81
C ASP A 86 21.70 13.04 -2.74
N ASP A 87 21.36 13.58 -1.57
CA ASP A 87 20.55 12.90 -0.57
C ASP A 87 19.15 12.68 -1.19
N ASP A 88 19.04 11.72 -2.09
CA ASP A 88 17.76 11.23 -2.58
C ASP A 88 16.97 10.71 -1.36
N ASP A 89 15.80 11.28 -1.10
CA ASP A 89 14.92 10.90 0.02
C ASP A 89 14.52 9.40 0.05
N ASP A 90 14.83 8.65 -1.02
CA ASP A 90 14.60 7.21 -1.16
C ASP A 90 15.82 6.34 -0.77
N ASP A 91 16.99 6.93 -0.47
CA ASP A 91 18.20 6.19 -0.13
C ASP A 91 18.08 5.57 1.28
N SER A 92 18.05 4.23 1.35
CA SER A 92 17.92 3.52 2.62
C SER A 92 19.28 3.08 3.17
N PRO A 93 19.75 3.63 4.30
CA PRO A 93 21.01 3.24 4.90
C PRO A 93 20.91 1.80 5.45
N GLY A 94 21.90 0.98 5.12
CA GLY A 94 21.90 -0.44 5.42
C GLY A 94 23.27 -0.99 5.80
N LEU A 95 23.30 -2.30 5.99
CA LEU A 95 24.48 -3.08 6.32
C LEU A 95 24.65 -4.22 5.33
N ILE A 96 25.87 -4.38 4.81
CA ILE A 96 26.27 -5.54 4.02
C ILE A 96 26.38 -6.74 4.97
N LEU A 97 25.56 -7.76 4.73
CA LEU A 97 25.54 -8.96 5.55
C LEU A 97 26.85 -9.76 5.40
N PRO A 98 27.52 -10.14 6.51
CA PRO A 98 28.77 -10.89 6.47
C PRO A 98 28.66 -12.18 5.66
N GLY A 99 29.54 -12.36 4.68
CA GLY A 99 29.55 -13.54 3.81
C GLY A 99 28.60 -13.44 2.60
N SER A 100 27.90 -12.32 2.43
CA SER A 100 27.16 -11.96 1.21
C SER A 100 27.66 -10.61 0.67
N ALA A 101 27.28 -10.30 -0.56
CA ALA A 101 27.38 -8.95 -1.13
C ALA A 101 25.99 -8.28 -1.19
N THR A 102 25.12 -8.63 -0.25
CA THR A 102 23.75 -8.12 -0.18
C THR A 102 23.68 -7.01 0.86
N CYS A 103 23.19 -5.86 0.45
CA CYS A 103 22.85 -4.76 1.35
C CYS A 103 21.50 -5.05 2.00
N LEU A 104 21.40 -4.86 3.32
CA LEU A 104 20.16 -5.02 4.10
C LEU A 104 19.88 -3.70 4.83
N ALA A 105 18.71 -3.13 4.61
CA ALA A 105 18.17 -2.03 5.41
C ALA A 105 16.99 -2.54 6.25
N ILE A 106 16.88 -2.01 7.47
CA ILE A 106 15.75 -2.25 8.36
C ILE A 106 15.26 -0.89 8.78
N SER A 107 13.98 -0.63 8.55
CA SER A 107 13.34 0.62 8.95
C SER A 107 11.98 0.35 9.55
N GLY A 108 11.38 1.37 10.15
CA GLY A 108 10.01 1.27 10.62
C GLY A 108 9.53 2.55 11.26
N THR A 109 8.25 2.58 11.59
CA THR A 109 7.61 3.73 12.22
C THR A 109 6.83 3.30 13.45
N LEU A 110 6.92 4.08 14.52
CA LEU A 110 6.12 3.93 15.73
C LEU A 110 5.27 5.19 15.86
N THR A 111 3.95 5.03 15.84
CA THR A 111 3.00 6.13 16.05
C THR A 111 2.21 5.89 17.32
N ALA A 112 2.00 6.95 18.09
CA ALA A 112 1.09 7.00 19.22
C ALA A 112 0.19 8.22 19.08
N GLY A 113 -1.14 8.01 19.07
CA GLY A 113 -2.10 9.09 18.93
C GLY A 113 -3.24 9.03 19.95
N LEU A 114 -3.62 10.19 20.47
CA LEU A 114 -4.86 10.39 21.24
C LEU A 114 -5.88 11.07 20.33
N GLN A 115 -6.89 10.32 19.90
CA GLN A 115 -7.96 10.79 19.01
C GLN A 115 -9.23 11.07 19.80
N PHE A 116 -9.89 12.19 19.52
CA PHE A 116 -11.25 12.48 19.94
C PHE A 116 -12.17 12.40 18.73
N ASP A 117 -13.27 11.67 18.85
CA ASP A 117 -14.31 11.59 17.82
C ASP A 117 -15.63 12.15 18.35
N SER A 118 -16.33 12.93 17.52
CA SER A 118 -17.68 13.42 17.78
C SER A 118 -18.57 13.24 16.56
N TYR A 119 -19.77 12.68 16.78
CA TYR A 119 -20.70 12.32 15.72
C TYR A 119 -22.01 13.09 15.83
N ARG A 120 -22.37 13.83 14.77
CA ARG A 120 -23.65 14.53 14.65
C ARG A 120 -24.48 13.91 13.53
N VAL A 121 -25.35 12.97 13.90
CA VAL A 121 -26.23 12.27 12.95
C VAL A 121 -27.70 12.54 13.29
N PRO A 122 -28.43 13.31 12.45
CA PRO A 122 -29.82 13.73 12.73
C PRO A 122 -30.85 12.61 12.94
N ARG A 123 -30.54 11.37 12.54
CA ARG A 123 -31.43 10.19 12.65
C ARG A 123 -30.75 8.94 13.22
N GLY A 124 -29.56 9.08 13.81
CA GLY A 124 -28.76 7.92 14.20
C GLY A 124 -29.17 7.26 15.52
N GLY A 125 -29.92 7.96 16.38
CA GLY A 125 -30.39 7.41 17.66
C GLY A 125 -29.25 6.87 18.53
N SER A 126 -29.51 5.77 19.25
CA SER A 126 -28.51 5.10 20.12
C SER A 126 -27.49 4.25 19.36
N GLN A 127 -27.58 4.15 18.03
CA GLN A 127 -26.61 3.40 17.21
C GLN A 127 -25.39 4.26 16.83
N VAL A 128 -25.43 5.57 17.09
CA VAL A 128 -24.28 6.46 16.91
C VAL A 128 -23.30 6.22 18.07
N PRO A 129 -22.01 5.99 17.79
CA PRO A 129 -21.00 5.92 18.84
C PRO A 129 -21.01 7.20 19.69
N PRO A 130 -20.87 7.10 21.02
CA PRO A 130 -20.75 8.27 21.88
C PRO A 130 -19.45 9.02 21.57
N ASP A 131 -19.47 10.33 21.81
CA ASP A 131 -18.27 11.16 21.76
C ASP A 131 -17.25 10.64 22.78
N GLY A 132 -15.99 10.53 22.39
CA GLY A 132 -14.99 9.89 23.25
C GLY A 132 -13.56 10.01 22.76
N PHE A 133 -12.64 9.71 23.67
CA PHE A 133 -11.22 9.64 23.39
C PHE A 133 -10.78 8.19 23.18
N THR A 134 -9.92 8.00 22.20
CA THR A 134 -9.38 6.71 21.77
C THR A 134 -7.87 6.82 21.67
N TRP A 135 -7.16 5.87 22.28
CA TRP A 135 -5.72 5.71 22.11
C TRP A 135 -5.46 4.80 20.91
N LEU A 136 -4.68 5.27 19.94
CA LEU A 136 -4.42 4.62 18.66
C LEU A 136 -2.90 4.48 18.43
N PRO A 137 -2.24 3.49 19.04
CA PRO A 137 -0.87 3.18 18.72
C PRO A 137 -0.80 2.29 17.49
N SER A 138 0.14 2.60 16.60
CA SER A 138 0.47 1.78 15.43
C SER A 138 1.98 1.64 15.28
N ALA A 139 2.40 0.54 14.68
CA ALA A 139 3.79 0.27 14.35
C ALA A 139 3.89 -0.23 12.91
N SER A 140 4.92 0.17 12.17
CA SER A 140 5.32 -0.46 10.91
C SER A 140 6.75 -0.96 11.03
N PHE A 141 7.05 -1.99 10.25
CA PHE A 141 8.36 -2.59 10.19
C PHE A 141 8.63 -3.03 8.76
N ARG A 142 9.74 -2.54 8.21
CA ARG A 142 10.17 -2.77 6.84
C ARG A 142 11.57 -3.36 6.82
N ILE A 143 11.75 -4.38 5.98
CA ILE A 143 13.04 -4.96 5.63
C ILE A 143 13.22 -4.80 4.13
N GLU A 144 14.35 -4.24 3.72
CA GLU A 144 14.72 -4.13 2.32
C GLU A 144 16.10 -4.73 2.07
N THR A 145 16.26 -5.41 0.93
CA THR A 145 17.56 -5.90 0.48
C THR A 145 17.84 -5.50 -0.95
N ALA A 146 19.11 -5.29 -1.25
CA ALA A 146 19.58 -5.07 -2.60
C ALA A 146 20.86 -5.84 -2.88
N HIS A 147 20.94 -6.41 -4.08
CA HIS A 147 22.07 -7.18 -4.54
C HIS A 147 22.29 -7.00 -6.04
N ASP A 148 23.49 -6.57 -6.42
CA ASP A 148 23.87 -6.43 -7.81
C ASP A 148 24.34 -7.78 -8.36
N LEU A 149 23.64 -8.26 -9.40
CA LEU A 149 23.94 -9.52 -10.05
C LEU A 149 25.09 -9.36 -11.03
N ALA A 150 25.81 -10.45 -11.30
CA ALA A 150 26.87 -10.49 -12.31
C ALA A 150 26.39 -10.13 -13.73
N SER A 151 25.07 -10.18 -13.99
CA SER A 151 24.46 -9.74 -15.24
C SER A 151 24.34 -8.22 -15.39
N GLY A 152 24.71 -7.44 -14.37
CA GLY A 152 24.49 -5.98 -14.31
C GLY A 152 23.05 -5.60 -13.92
N LEU A 153 22.21 -6.57 -13.55
CA LEU A 153 20.86 -6.30 -13.04
C LEU A 153 20.90 -6.21 -11.52
N ARG A 154 20.10 -5.29 -10.96
CA ARG A 154 19.88 -5.20 -9.53
C ARG A 154 18.69 -6.08 -9.12
N LEU A 155 18.90 -6.92 -8.11
CA LEU A 155 17.86 -7.68 -7.44
C LEU A 155 17.54 -6.98 -6.11
N GLY A 156 16.32 -6.48 -5.98
CA GLY A 156 15.78 -5.90 -4.76
C GLY A 156 14.70 -6.78 -4.14
N THR A 157 14.56 -6.75 -2.83
CA THR A 157 13.39 -7.32 -2.13
C THR A 157 12.94 -6.36 -1.06
N ALA A 158 11.64 -6.09 -0.95
CA ALA A 158 11.09 -5.34 0.16
C ALA A 158 9.97 -6.12 0.84
N PHE A 159 9.89 -5.99 2.16
CA PHE A 159 8.86 -6.59 2.98
C PHE A 159 8.46 -5.60 4.07
N GLU A 160 7.19 -5.25 4.12
CA GLU A 160 6.66 -4.30 5.09
C GLU A 160 5.39 -4.83 5.74
N MET A 161 5.35 -4.76 7.07
CA MET A 161 4.17 -5.07 7.87
C MET A 161 3.82 -3.91 8.78
N SER A 162 2.53 -3.74 9.05
CA SER A 162 2.04 -2.82 10.05
C SER A 162 1.10 -3.49 11.03
N VAL A 163 1.08 -2.94 12.25
CA VAL A 163 0.22 -3.35 13.34
C VAL A 163 -0.50 -2.10 13.84
N ALA A 164 -1.83 -2.15 13.85
CA ALA A 164 -2.66 -1.12 14.45
C ALA A 164 -3.52 -1.75 15.54
N THR A 165 -3.57 -1.11 16.71
CA THR A 165 -4.44 -1.56 17.79
C THR A 165 -5.66 -0.65 17.87
N ASN A 166 -6.85 -1.27 17.92
CA ASN A 166 -8.12 -0.59 18.02
C ASN A 166 -8.84 -1.09 19.27
N PRO A 167 -9.16 -0.22 20.25
CA PRO A 167 -9.79 -0.67 21.47
C PRO A 167 -11.13 -1.39 21.21
N GLY A 168 -11.27 -2.58 21.78
CA GLY A 168 -12.44 -3.45 21.58
C GLY A 168 -12.42 -4.29 20.31
N GLN A 169 -11.34 -4.25 19.52
CA GLN A 169 -11.11 -5.14 18.38
C GLN A 169 -9.79 -5.92 18.57
N PRO A 170 -9.66 -7.11 17.95
CA PRO A 170 -8.37 -7.79 17.86
C PRO A 170 -7.35 -6.90 17.14
N ASP A 171 -6.08 -6.97 17.55
CA ASP A 171 -4.99 -6.30 16.86
C ASP A 171 -4.97 -6.73 15.39
N SER A 172 -4.97 -5.75 14.48
CA SER A 172 -4.90 -6.01 13.04
C SER A 172 -3.45 -5.91 12.59
N VAL A 173 -2.91 -7.03 12.14
CA VAL A 173 -1.63 -7.08 11.43
C VAL A 173 -1.92 -7.05 9.94
N THR A 174 -1.33 -6.09 9.23
CA THR A 174 -1.44 -5.91 7.79
C THR A 174 -0.08 -6.11 7.14
N LEU A 175 -0.09 -6.82 6.01
CA LEU A 175 1.06 -6.88 5.12
C LEU A 175 0.88 -5.76 4.10
N ASP A 176 1.78 -4.79 4.11
CA ASP A 176 1.71 -3.59 3.28
C ASP A 176 2.51 -3.79 2.00
N GLU A 177 3.72 -4.37 2.12
CA GLU A 177 4.58 -4.73 1.00
C GLU A 177 5.19 -6.13 1.15
N ALA A 178 5.29 -6.85 0.04
CA ALA A 178 6.11 -8.05 -0.13
C ALA A 178 6.48 -8.20 -1.60
N THR A 179 7.64 -7.65 -1.99
CA THR A 179 8.06 -7.54 -3.39
C THR A 179 9.44 -8.13 -3.66
N VAL A 180 9.63 -8.49 -4.92
CA VAL A 180 10.92 -8.78 -5.54
C VAL A 180 11.01 -7.93 -6.80
N THR A 181 12.08 -7.14 -6.91
CA THR A 181 12.37 -6.30 -8.07
C THR A 181 13.61 -6.83 -8.77
N LEU A 182 13.52 -7.02 -10.08
CA LEU A 182 14.63 -7.43 -10.94
C LEU A 182 14.75 -6.44 -12.10
N GLY A 183 15.74 -5.55 -12.02
CA GLY A 183 15.86 -4.43 -12.96
C GLY A 183 14.58 -3.57 -12.97
N THR A 184 13.93 -3.46 -14.12
CA THR A 184 12.72 -2.65 -14.34
C THR A 184 11.41 -3.37 -14.00
N VAL A 185 11.46 -4.61 -13.50
CA VAL A 185 10.27 -5.43 -13.28
C VAL A 185 10.10 -5.74 -11.80
N THR A 186 8.92 -5.46 -11.26
CA THR A 186 8.55 -5.74 -9.87
C THR A 186 7.45 -6.78 -9.81
N PHE A 187 7.58 -7.73 -8.89
CA PHE A 187 6.62 -8.79 -8.62
C PHE A 187 6.25 -8.77 -7.15
N GLY A 188 4.98 -8.98 -6.80
CA GLY A 188 4.56 -9.20 -5.42
C GLY A 188 3.43 -8.29 -4.98
N LEU A 189 3.26 -8.10 -3.67
CA LEU A 189 2.25 -7.22 -3.09
C LEU A 189 2.88 -5.85 -2.83
N THR A 190 2.38 -4.81 -3.46
CA THR A 190 2.79 -3.42 -3.20
C THR A 190 1.73 -2.47 -3.74
N ASP A 191 1.99 -1.18 -3.71
CA ASP A 191 1.09 -0.15 -4.19
C ASP A 191 0.75 -0.29 -5.67
N SER A 192 -0.55 -0.15 -5.95
CA SER A 192 -1.10 -0.06 -7.29
C SER A 192 -0.46 1.10 -8.04
N ARG A 193 -0.10 0.86 -9.30
CA ARG A 193 0.44 1.91 -10.17
C ARG A 193 -0.63 2.91 -10.60
N PHE A 194 -1.89 2.71 -10.19
CA PHE A 194 -2.96 3.69 -10.33
C PHE A 194 -2.91 4.78 -9.26
N ASN A 195 -2.19 4.57 -8.15
CA ASN A 195 -2.10 5.55 -7.07
C ASN A 195 -1.30 6.80 -7.49
N PHE A 196 -1.68 7.96 -6.95
CA PHE A 196 -0.97 9.23 -7.11
C PHE A 196 -0.82 9.94 -5.76
N TRP A 197 -1.83 10.67 -5.28
CA TRP A 197 -1.81 11.25 -3.93
C TRP A 197 -2.33 10.24 -2.90
N THR A 198 -1.49 9.95 -1.91
CA THR A 198 -1.68 8.94 -0.87
C THR A 198 -2.04 9.55 0.48
N GLY A 199 -1.65 10.80 0.73
CA GLY A 199 -1.95 11.53 1.96
C GLY A 199 -1.02 11.21 3.13
N ASP A 200 0.21 10.76 2.84
CA ASP A 200 1.22 10.34 3.82
C ASP A 200 1.65 11.47 4.77
N GLU A 201 1.35 12.72 4.42
CA GLU A 201 1.54 13.90 5.26
C GLU A 201 0.55 14.01 6.43
N PHE A 202 -0.46 13.13 6.51
CA PHE A 202 -1.46 13.08 7.58
C PHE A 202 -1.26 11.86 8.49
N ALA A 203 -1.51 12.03 9.79
CA ALA A 203 -1.32 11.01 10.81
C ALA A 203 -2.49 10.02 10.94
N PHE A 204 -3.72 10.39 10.52
CA PHE A 204 -4.86 9.46 10.56
C PHE A 204 -5.95 9.73 9.53
N SER A 205 -6.20 11.00 9.20
CA SER A 205 -7.29 11.44 8.33
C SER A 205 -6.99 11.26 6.85
N ALA A 206 -5.74 10.98 6.50
CA ALA A 206 -5.37 10.48 5.17
C ALA A 206 -4.26 9.42 5.23
N ARG A 207 -4.06 8.72 6.36
CA ARG A 207 -3.30 7.46 6.38
C ARG A 207 -4.10 6.41 5.64
N LEU A 208 -4.03 6.50 4.34
CA LEU A 208 -4.42 5.44 3.46
C LEU A 208 -3.15 4.64 3.33
N PRO A 209 -3.16 3.35 3.63
CA PRO A 209 -2.35 2.54 2.77
C PRO A 209 -2.84 2.86 1.36
N ALA A 210 -1.93 3.35 0.54
CA ALA A 210 -2.11 3.35 -0.89
C ALA A 210 -2.64 1.97 -1.29
N ARG A 211 -3.53 1.94 -2.30
CA ARG A 211 -4.20 0.68 -2.65
C ARG A 211 -3.13 -0.33 -2.99
N ASN A 212 -2.96 -1.36 -2.18
CA ASN A 212 -2.04 -2.42 -2.51
C ASN A 212 -2.73 -3.46 -3.39
N ALA A 213 -1.96 -4.06 -4.28
CA ALA A 213 -2.39 -5.14 -5.13
C ALA A 213 -1.25 -6.13 -5.27
N THR A 214 -1.57 -7.41 -5.41
CA THR A 214 -0.58 -8.33 -5.94
C THR A 214 -0.41 -8.01 -7.42
N LEU A 215 0.81 -7.72 -7.84
CA LEU A 215 1.08 -7.19 -9.16
C LEU A 215 2.33 -7.76 -9.81
N ILE A 216 2.35 -7.63 -11.14
CA ILE A 216 3.55 -7.65 -11.97
C ILE A 216 3.60 -6.28 -12.63
N ALA A 217 4.62 -5.49 -12.32
CA ALA A 217 4.80 -4.15 -12.86
C ALA A 217 6.09 -4.08 -13.68
N TRP A 218 6.05 -3.31 -14.75
CA TRP A 218 7.21 -2.85 -15.50
C TRP A 218 7.22 -1.33 -15.47
N GLU A 219 8.34 -0.73 -15.09
CA GLU A 219 8.49 0.71 -14.98
C GLU A 219 9.79 1.18 -15.63
N ARG A 220 9.72 2.28 -16.37
CA ARG A 220 10.88 2.84 -17.03
C ARG A 220 10.72 4.32 -17.37
N ASP A 221 11.83 5.04 -17.29
CA ASP A 221 11.93 6.37 -17.84
C ASP A 221 12.00 6.30 -19.36
N LEU A 222 11.00 6.88 -20.01
CA LEU A 222 11.00 7.08 -21.45
C LEU A 222 12.00 8.17 -21.83
N THR A 223 12.05 9.25 -21.04
CA THR A 223 12.99 10.38 -21.15
C THR A 223 13.25 10.92 -19.74
N ASP A 224 14.16 11.88 -19.58
CA ASP A 224 14.42 12.57 -18.30
C ASP A 224 13.17 13.25 -17.68
N ARG A 225 12.09 13.42 -18.45
CA ARG A 225 10.84 14.05 -18.01
C ARG A 225 9.65 13.12 -18.00
N TRP A 226 9.74 11.94 -18.59
CA TRP A 226 8.60 11.06 -18.83
C TRP A 226 8.88 9.68 -18.29
N ASN A 227 8.06 9.23 -17.36
CA ASN A 227 8.10 7.88 -16.81
C ASN A 227 6.84 7.10 -17.21
N LEU A 228 6.99 5.83 -17.58
CA LEU A 228 5.90 4.92 -17.91
C LEU A 228 5.93 3.71 -16.98
N ALA A 229 4.80 3.42 -16.35
CA ALA A 229 4.57 2.20 -15.60
C ALA A 229 3.38 1.42 -16.17
N LEU A 230 3.56 0.11 -16.36
CA LEU A 230 2.55 -0.83 -16.81
C LEU A 230 2.44 -1.94 -15.77
N SER A 231 1.24 -2.27 -15.31
CA SER A 231 1.03 -3.33 -14.34
C SER A 231 -0.18 -4.20 -14.65
N LEU A 232 -0.05 -5.47 -14.26
CA LEU A 232 -1.16 -6.41 -14.09
C LEU A 232 -1.38 -6.56 -12.60
N GLU A 233 -2.57 -6.24 -12.13
CA GLU A 233 -2.88 -6.11 -10.71
C GLU A 233 -4.05 -7.01 -10.31
N GLU A 234 -3.97 -7.65 -9.14
CA GLU A 234 -5.07 -8.39 -8.52
C GLU A 234 -5.44 -7.70 -7.20
N PRO A 235 -6.42 -6.77 -7.21
CA PRO A 235 -6.80 -6.02 -6.02
C PRO A 235 -7.44 -6.87 -4.92
N SER A 236 -7.94 -8.08 -5.22
CA SER A 236 -8.57 -8.93 -4.18
C SER A 236 -7.58 -9.51 -3.17
N ALA A 237 -6.30 -9.59 -3.53
CA ALA A 237 -5.23 -10.01 -2.64
C ALA A 237 -4.68 -8.86 -1.78
N GLY A 238 -5.06 -7.61 -2.09
CA GLY A 238 -4.68 -6.44 -1.33
C GLY A 238 -5.33 -6.42 0.05
N THR A 239 -4.54 -6.19 1.09
CA THR A 239 -5.01 -6.00 2.48
C THR A 239 -5.71 -4.65 2.65
N THR A 240 -5.44 -3.69 1.76
CA THR A 240 -5.82 -2.27 1.88
C THR A 240 -6.79 -1.79 0.81
N ALA A 241 -7.16 -2.67 -0.14
CA ALA A 241 -8.02 -2.35 -1.27
C ALA A 241 -9.36 -1.69 -0.85
N SER A 242 -9.82 -0.66 -1.55
CA SER A 242 -10.94 0.14 -1.02
C SER A 242 -12.30 -0.61 -0.94
N LEU A 243 -12.39 -1.78 -1.55
CA LEU A 243 -13.59 -2.61 -1.67
C LEU A 243 -13.20 -4.08 -1.73
N PRO A 244 -14.08 -5.02 -1.33
CA PRO A 244 -13.87 -6.43 -1.61
C PRO A 244 -14.02 -6.61 -3.12
N ALA A 245 -12.91 -6.77 -3.83
CA ALA A 245 -12.92 -7.23 -5.20
C ALA A 245 -13.11 -8.75 -5.16
N PRO A 246 -14.10 -9.33 -5.85
CA PRO A 246 -14.13 -10.77 -6.04
C PRO A 246 -12.96 -11.12 -6.95
N ALA A 247 -12.32 -12.27 -6.72
CA ALA A 247 -11.27 -12.76 -7.61
C ALA A 247 -11.80 -12.75 -9.06
N SER A 248 -11.09 -12.03 -9.91
CA SER A 248 -11.38 -11.93 -11.34
C SER A 248 -10.80 -13.14 -12.07
N ARG A 249 -11.18 -13.37 -13.34
CA ARG A 249 -10.50 -14.42 -14.14
C ARG A 249 -9.20 -13.93 -14.75
N VAL A 250 -9.08 -12.62 -14.91
CA VAL A 250 -7.93 -11.95 -15.51
C VAL A 250 -7.56 -10.74 -14.66
N PRO A 251 -6.27 -10.53 -14.37
CA PRO A 251 -5.84 -9.39 -13.58
C PRO A 251 -6.26 -8.07 -14.24
N ASP A 252 -6.43 -7.06 -13.41
CA ASP A 252 -6.73 -5.70 -13.83
C ASP A 252 -5.48 -5.14 -14.54
N GLY A 253 -5.67 -4.55 -15.73
CA GLY A 253 -4.60 -3.91 -16.48
C GLY A 253 -4.52 -2.43 -16.13
N VAL A 254 -3.35 -1.98 -15.67
CA VAL A 254 -3.11 -0.59 -15.28
C VAL A 254 -1.93 -0.01 -16.07
N ALA A 255 -2.07 1.24 -16.51
CA ALA A 255 -1.01 1.99 -17.15
C ALA A 255 -0.96 3.39 -16.55
N ARG A 256 0.24 3.86 -16.21
CA ARG A 256 0.52 5.18 -15.67
C ARG A 256 1.61 5.85 -16.51
N ILE A 257 1.41 7.12 -16.79
CA ILE A 257 2.43 8.00 -17.34
C ILE A 257 2.59 9.21 -16.39
N THR A 258 3.84 9.51 -16.06
CA THR A 258 4.22 10.65 -15.23
C THR A 258 5.05 11.61 -16.07
N TYR A 259 4.77 12.90 -15.95
CA TYR A 259 5.52 13.98 -16.56
C TYR A 259 6.09 14.91 -15.49
N THR A 260 7.40 15.09 -15.45
CA THR A 260 8.10 15.96 -14.50
C THR A 260 8.85 17.05 -15.27
N ASN A 261 8.66 18.31 -14.89
CA ASN A 261 9.33 19.44 -15.51
C ASN A 261 9.50 20.61 -14.54
N GLY A 262 10.67 20.67 -13.90
CA GLY A 262 10.94 21.61 -12.83
C GLY A 262 9.97 21.38 -11.66
N PRO A 263 9.28 22.42 -11.16
CA PRO A 263 8.39 22.30 -10.00
C PRO A 263 7.05 21.61 -10.30
N LEU A 264 6.79 21.20 -11.54
CA LEU A 264 5.51 20.61 -11.95
C LEU A 264 5.68 19.12 -12.21
N THR A 265 4.86 18.33 -11.52
CA THR A 265 4.69 16.89 -11.77
C THR A 265 3.23 16.61 -12.14
N VAL A 266 2.99 15.89 -13.23
CA VAL A 266 1.66 15.52 -13.72
C VAL A 266 1.57 14.01 -13.84
N HIS A 267 0.49 13.43 -13.32
CA HIS A 267 0.22 12.00 -13.35
C HIS A 267 -1.07 11.71 -14.09
N LEU A 268 -1.00 10.78 -15.03
CA LEU A 268 -2.16 10.24 -15.73
C LEU A 268 -2.11 8.72 -15.65
N ALA A 269 -3.17 8.09 -15.14
CA ALA A 269 -3.27 6.64 -15.16
C ALA A 269 -4.66 6.14 -15.57
N GLY A 270 -4.70 4.93 -16.09
CA GLY A 270 -5.91 4.23 -16.49
C GLY A 270 -5.90 2.79 -16.01
N ALA A 271 -7.06 2.27 -15.64
CA ALA A 271 -7.26 0.90 -15.23
C ALA A 271 -8.42 0.25 -15.99
N LEU A 272 -8.24 -1.00 -16.40
CA LEU A 272 -9.26 -1.85 -17.01
C LEU A 272 -9.39 -3.13 -16.20
N ARG A 273 -10.63 -3.53 -15.88
CA ARG A 273 -10.88 -4.70 -15.04
C ARG A 273 -12.04 -5.55 -15.50
N GLU A 274 -11.99 -6.83 -15.18
CA GLU A 274 -13.18 -7.68 -15.25
C GLU A 274 -14.00 -7.52 -13.95
N VAL A 275 -15.31 -7.32 -14.10
CA VAL A 275 -16.27 -7.41 -13.00
C VAL A 275 -17.01 -8.73 -13.10
N ALA A 276 -16.80 -9.57 -12.08
CA ALA A 276 -17.45 -10.86 -11.97
C ALA A 276 -18.99 -10.70 -11.98
N GLY A 277 -19.64 -11.52 -12.80
CA GLY A 277 -21.10 -11.45 -13.00
C GLY A 277 -21.55 -12.36 -14.14
N ARG A 278 -22.87 -12.46 -14.33
CA ARG A 278 -23.48 -13.15 -15.49
C ARG A 278 -24.46 -12.20 -16.17
N PRO A 279 -24.10 -11.55 -17.29
CA PRO A 279 -22.79 -11.59 -17.96
C PRO A 279 -21.68 -10.84 -17.20
N ALA A 280 -20.42 -11.19 -17.48
CA ALA A 280 -19.27 -10.42 -17.00
C ALA A 280 -19.26 -9.02 -17.63
N ARG A 281 -18.72 -8.03 -16.93
CA ARG A 281 -18.70 -6.62 -17.37
C ARG A 281 -17.28 -6.08 -17.36
N LEU A 282 -17.01 -5.11 -18.24
CA LEU A 282 -15.74 -4.38 -18.27
C LEU A 282 -15.84 -3.13 -17.38
N GLY A 283 -15.07 -3.13 -16.29
CA GLY A 283 -14.84 -1.96 -15.47
C GLY A 283 -13.70 -1.12 -16.02
N ARG A 284 -13.79 0.20 -15.85
CA ARG A 284 -12.75 1.15 -16.24
C ARG A 284 -12.62 2.29 -15.25
N ALA A 285 -11.39 2.71 -14.98
CA ALA A 285 -11.09 3.91 -14.20
C ALA A 285 -10.01 4.74 -14.87
N GLY A 286 -9.99 6.03 -14.56
CA GLY A 286 -8.95 6.95 -15.00
C GLY A 286 -8.71 8.00 -13.94
N ILE A 287 -7.46 8.44 -13.82
CA ILE A 287 -7.00 9.42 -12.85
C ILE A 287 -6.11 10.45 -13.55
N LEU A 288 -6.33 11.72 -13.22
CA LEU A 288 -5.47 12.83 -13.57
C LEU A 288 -5.11 13.55 -12.28
N GLY A 289 -3.82 13.77 -12.07
CA GLY A 289 -3.34 14.54 -10.94
C GLY A 289 -2.14 15.41 -11.31
N ALA A 290 -1.90 16.44 -10.53
CA ALA A 290 -0.75 17.29 -10.67
C ALA A 290 -0.30 17.82 -9.30
N THR A 291 1.02 17.92 -9.13
CA THR A 291 1.71 18.52 -7.99
C THR A 291 2.51 19.70 -8.51
N TYR A 292 2.41 20.83 -7.83
CA TYR A 292 3.18 22.02 -8.13
C TYR A 292 3.89 22.53 -6.89
N GLU A 293 5.20 22.56 -6.93
CA GLU A 293 6.05 23.16 -5.91
C GLU A 293 6.13 24.67 -6.09
N LEU A 294 5.98 25.41 -5.01
CA LEU A 294 5.97 26.86 -5.05
C LEU A 294 6.58 27.47 -3.79
N ASN A 295 7.25 28.61 -3.96
CA ASN A 295 7.74 29.42 -2.85
C ASN A 295 6.70 30.50 -2.50
N VAL A 296 6.03 30.35 -1.35
CA VAL A 296 4.99 31.28 -0.89
C VAL A 296 5.47 32.08 0.30
N LEU A 297 5.73 33.38 0.11
CA LEU A 297 6.24 34.30 1.14
C LEU A 297 7.60 33.85 1.69
N GLY A 298 8.50 33.37 0.82
CA GLY A 298 9.86 32.99 1.18
C GLY A 298 9.99 31.62 1.87
N ALA A 299 8.95 30.80 1.83
CA ALA A 299 8.99 29.43 2.33
C ALA A 299 8.44 28.44 1.30
N ALA A 300 8.99 27.23 1.30
CA ALA A 300 8.59 26.16 0.41
C ALA A 300 7.15 25.72 0.69
N GLY A 301 6.46 25.31 -0.36
CA GLY A 301 5.10 24.84 -0.32
C GLY A 301 4.78 24.03 -1.55
N GLU A 302 3.69 23.28 -1.45
CA GLU A 302 3.26 22.35 -2.47
C GLU A 302 1.75 22.42 -2.59
N VAL A 303 1.23 22.35 -3.81
CA VAL A 303 -0.19 22.14 -4.07
C VAL A 303 -0.36 20.92 -4.95
N THR A 304 -1.14 19.96 -4.46
CA THR A 304 -1.46 18.72 -5.16
C THR A 304 -2.96 18.63 -5.42
N ALA A 305 -3.34 18.37 -6.67
CA ALA A 305 -4.72 18.19 -7.06
C ALA A 305 -4.89 16.88 -7.82
N GLN A 306 -5.96 16.15 -7.54
CA GLN A 306 -6.25 14.86 -8.15
C GLN A 306 -7.75 14.71 -8.43
N ILE A 307 -8.10 14.14 -9.58
CA ILE A 307 -9.44 13.66 -9.88
C ILE A 307 -9.36 12.27 -10.52
N ALA A 308 -10.16 11.35 -10.00
CA ALA A 308 -10.29 10.00 -10.52
C ALA A 308 -11.76 9.66 -10.77
N GLY A 309 -12.06 9.03 -11.89
CA GLY A 309 -13.41 8.60 -12.27
C GLY A 309 -13.44 7.10 -12.55
N ALA A 310 -14.55 6.45 -12.22
CA ALA A 310 -14.71 5.01 -12.44
C ALA A 310 -16.13 4.62 -12.86
N ILE A 311 -16.20 3.60 -13.73
CA ILE A 311 -17.42 2.90 -14.12
C ILE A 311 -17.16 1.42 -13.94
N ASP A 312 -17.94 0.77 -13.09
CA ASP A 312 -17.79 -0.62 -12.70
C ASP A 312 -16.34 -0.93 -12.22
N ALA A 313 -15.67 0.08 -11.67
CA ALA A 313 -14.29 0.05 -11.19
C ALA A 313 -14.12 0.87 -9.92
N ALA A 314 -15.13 0.86 -9.06
CA ALA A 314 -15.10 1.54 -7.76
C ALA A 314 -13.86 1.25 -6.89
N PRO A 315 -13.22 0.04 -6.95
CA PRO A 315 -11.97 -0.20 -6.25
C PRO A 315 -10.80 0.70 -6.65
N TYR A 316 -10.92 1.52 -7.71
CA TYR A 316 -9.89 2.48 -8.15
C TYR A 316 -10.19 3.95 -7.79
N ILE A 317 -11.32 4.27 -7.15
CA ILE A 317 -11.63 5.63 -6.67
C ILE A 317 -11.83 5.68 -5.15
N GLY A 318 -11.70 6.88 -4.57
CA GLY A 318 -11.86 7.14 -3.13
C GLY A 318 -10.60 6.87 -2.30
N SER A 319 -10.68 7.15 -1.01
CA SER A 319 -9.61 6.90 -0.02
C SER A 319 -9.79 5.58 0.74
N SER A 320 -8.79 5.08 1.48
CA SER A 320 -8.95 3.99 2.46
C SER A 320 -10.01 4.32 3.54
N LEU A 321 -10.14 5.59 3.93
CA LEU A 321 -11.17 5.97 4.91
C LEU A 321 -12.56 5.96 4.29
N ASP A 322 -12.67 6.26 3.00
CA ASP A 322 -13.90 6.00 2.26
C ASP A 322 -14.13 4.49 2.13
N ALA A 323 -13.07 3.69 1.93
CA ALA A 323 -13.16 2.24 1.84
C ALA A 323 -13.85 1.60 3.04
N ALA A 324 -13.48 1.98 4.26
CA ALA A 324 -14.09 1.43 5.47
C ALA A 324 -15.61 1.63 5.49
N VAL A 325 -16.08 2.79 5.01
CA VAL A 325 -17.49 3.14 4.90
C VAL A 325 -18.16 2.43 3.72
N VAL A 326 -17.48 2.42 2.57
CA VAL A 326 -17.98 1.89 1.30
C VAL A 326 -18.07 0.35 1.35
N ARG A 327 -17.12 -0.36 1.98
CA ARG A 327 -17.11 -1.83 2.17
C ARG A 327 -18.34 -2.33 2.93
N GLN A 328 -18.92 -1.52 3.82
CA GLN A 328 -20.11 -1.87 4.58
C GLN A 328 -21.40 -1.71 3.75
N VAL A 329 -21.33 -0.97 2.65
CA VAL A 329 -22.50 -0.52 1.90
C VAL A 329 -22.54 -1.08 0.49
N LEU A 330 -21.39 -1.30 -0.18
CA LEU A 330 -21.31 -1.80 -1.55
C LEU A 330 -21.04 -3.30 -1.61
N LEU A 331 -21.65 -3.96 -2.60
CA LEU A 331 -21.40 -5.36 -2.90
C LEU A 331 -20.45 -5.49 -4.10
N PRO A 332 -19.61 -6.54 -4.13
CA PRO A 332 -18.64 -6.77 -5.22
C PRO A 332 -19.22 -6.75 -6.63
N GLN A 333 -20.45 -7.24 -6.80
CA GLN A 333 -21.15 -7.36 -8.07
C GLN A 333 -21.93 -6.11 -8.48
N ASP A 334 -21.99 -5.09 -7.63
CA ASP A 334 -22.78 -3.89 -7.92
C ASP A 334 -22.29 -3.18 -9.18
N SER A 335 -23.23 -2.64 -9.95
CA SER A 335 -22.83 -1.64 -10.94
C SER A 335 -22.52 -0.34 -10.22
N THR A 336 -21.40 0.28 -10.56
CA THR A 336 -20.94 1.49 -9.89
C THR A 336 -20.55 2.55 -10.91
N ARG A 337 -20.89 3.80 -10.64
CA ARG A 337 -20.40 4.95 -11.41
C ARG A 337 -20.10 6.08 -10.46
N GLY A 338 -18.90 6.63 -10.52
CA GLY A 338 -18.48 7.62 -9.54
C GLY A 338 -17.19 8.33 -9.87
N PHE A 339 -16.82 9.22 -8.97
CA PHE A 339 -15.54 9.90 -9.00
C PHE A 339 -15.07 10.19 -7.57
N SER A 340 -13.77 10.39 -7.43
CA SER A 340 -13.14 11.01 -6.27
C SER A 340 -12.28 12.19 -6.72
N ALA A 341 -12.26 13.26 -5.94
CA ALA A 341 -11.38 14.39 -6.16
C ALA A 341 -10.73 14.81 -4.83
N VAL A 342 -9.48 15.25 -4.89
CA VAL A 342 -8.70 15.77 -3.77
C VAL A 342 -7.99 17.05 -4.22
N LEU A 343 -7.94 18.02 -3.31
CA LEU A 343 -7.01 19.14 -3.37
C LEU A 343 -6.29 19.18 -2.02
N ALA A 344 -4.97 19.10 -2.05
CA ALA A 344 -4.08 19.18 -0.90
C ALA A 344 -3.11 20.35 -1.08
N ALA A 345 -2.72 20.94 0.04
CA ALA A 345 -1.68 21.96 0.07
C ALA A 345 -0.82 21.78 1.31
N ARG A 346 0.49 21.90 1.12
CA ARG A 346 1.51 21.89 2.15
C ARG A 346 2.20 23.25 2.19
N ARG A 347 2.56 23.67 3.40
CA ARG A 347 3.37 24.85 3.63
C ARG A 347 4.36 24.60 4.74
N GLU A 348 5.61 24.94 4.48
CA GLU A 348 6.66 24.95 5.48
C GLU A 348 6.74 26.36 6.08
N TRP A 349 6.75 26.43 7.40
CA TRP A 349 6.86 27.69 8.15
C TRP A 349 8.29 27.91 8.64
N SER A 350 8.98 26.82 8.93
CA SER A 350 10.41 26.75 9.25
C SER A 350 10.91 25.34 8.98
N GLU A 351 12.22 25.11 9.15
CA GLU A 351 12.86 23.78 9.05
C GLU A 351 12.20 22.69 9.94
N HIS A 352 11.44 23.09 10.96
CA HIS A 352 10.81 22.18 11.91
C HIS A 352 9.29 22.22 11.91
N TRP A 353 8.65 23.15 11.19
CA TRP A 353 7.19 23.32 11.26
C TRP A 353 6.57 23.33 9.88
N ALA A 354 5.59 22.45 9.68
CA ALA A 354 4.80 22.39 8.46
C ALA A 354 3.31 22.34 8.77
N SER A 355 2.49 22.88 7.88
CA SER A 355 1.04 22.69 7.91
C SER A 355 0.58 22.08 6.60
N ASN A 356 -0.35 21.13 6.72
CA ASN A 356 -0.98 20.51 5.58
C ASN A 356 -2.49 20.68 5.68
N VAL A 357 -3.16 20.83 4.54
CA VAL A 357 -4.62 20.87 4.46
C VAL A 357 -5.05 20.11 3.22
N TYR A 358 -6.10 19.31 3.34
CA TYR A 358 -6.74 18.71 2.18
C TYR A 358 -8.25 18.82 2.24
N VAL A 359 -8.87 18.91 1.08
CA VAL A 359 -10.31 18.72 0.89
C VAL A 359 -10.53 17.61 -0.13
N SER A 360 -11.46 16.71 0.16
CA SER A 360 -11.81 15.63 -0.75
C SER A 360 -13.31 15.44 -0.91
N ARG A 361 -13.68 14.90 -2.06
CA ARG A 361 -15.04 14.46 -2.37
C ARG A 361 -14.99 13.09 -2.99
N TYR A 362 -15.76 12.17 -2.43
CA TYR A 362 -16.08 10.88 -2.99
C TYR A 362 -17.57 10.83 -3.34
N LEU A 363 -17.88 10.42 -4.57
CA LEU A 363 -19.25 10.24 -5.03
C LEU A 363 -19.37 8.95 -5.81
N ILE A 364 -20.29 8.07 -5.41
CA ILE A 364 -20.63 6.86 -6.16
C ILE A 364 -22.14 6.70 -6.29
N THR A 365 -22.57 6.25 -7.46
CA THR A 365 -23.96 5.96 -7.80
C THR A 365 -24.09 4.49 -8.17
N LEU A 366 -25.15 3.86 -7.65
CA LEU A 366 -25.56 2.50 -7.92
C LEU A 366 -26.80 2.53 -8.82
N PRO A 367 -26.69 2.18 -10.11
CA PRO A 367 -27.85 1.98 -10.95
C PRO A 367 -28.51 0.65 -10.55
N LEU A 368 -29.45 0.71 -9.61
CA LEU A 368 -30.21 -0.44 -9.13
C LEU A 368 -31.43 -0.68 -10.05
N PRO A 369 -31.67 -1.92 -10.51
CA PRO A 369 -32.90 -2.26 -11.23
C PRO A 369 -34.13 -2.00 -10.34
N ALA A 370 -35.16 -1.35 -10.89
CA ALA A 370 -36.45 -1.07 -10.24
C ALA A 370 -36.44 -0.11 -9.02
N GLN A 371 -35.35 0.63 -8.77
CA GLN A 371 -35.29 1.64 -7.69
C GLN A 371 -34.73 2.98 -8.19
N ALA A 372 -35.04 4.07 -7.47
CA ALA A 372 -34.32 5.34 -7.63
C ALA A 372 -32.82 5.09 -7.38
N LYS A 373 -31.96 5.63 -8.24
CA LYS A 373 -30.49 5.46 -8.22
C LYS A 373 -29.96 5.57 -6.78
N GLY A 374 -29.24 4.55 -6.32
CA GLY A 374 -28.58 4.61 -5.02
C GLY A 374 -27.40 5.59 -5.09
N LYS A 375 -27.22 6.47 -4.10
CA LYS A 375 -26.14 7.48 -4.11
C LYS A 375 -25.41 7.50 -2.77
N LEU A 376 -24.08 7.45 -2.81
CA LEU A 376 -23.22 7.67 -1.65
C LEU A 376 -22.29 8.84 -1.96
N ARG A 377 -22.27 9.82 -1.05
CA ARG A 377 -21.39 10.98 -1.09
C ARG A 377 -20.66 11.09 0.24
N ILE A 378 -19.36 11.30 0.18
CA ILE A 378 -18.52 11.62 1.35
C ILE A 378 -17.70 12.85 0.97
N ASP A 379 -17.80 13.89 1.79
CA ASP A 379 -16.96 15.08 1.71
C ASP A 379 -16.04 15.08 2.92
N ARG A 380 -14.76 15.42 2.77
CA ARG A 380 -13.80 15.52 3.87
C ARG A 380 -12.99 16.80 3.77
N LEU A 381 -12.65 17.35 4.91
CA LEU A 381 -11.66 18.40 5.09
C LEU A 381 -10.77 17.95 6.24
N ALA A 382 -9.45 18.00 6.06
CA ALA A 382 -8.54 17.85 7.17
C ALA A 382 -7.44 18.90 7.11
N ALA A 383 -6.90 19.23 8.28
CA ALA A 383 -5.73 20.08 8.40
C ALA A 383 -4.88 19.58 9.57
N ASN A 384 -3.57 19.68 9.43
CA ASN A 384 -2.65 19.37 10.50
C ASN A 384 -1.53 20.41 10.63
N LEU A 385 -0.91 20.40 11.80
CA LEU A 385 0.30 21.13 12.10
C LEU A 385 1.31 20.10 12.62
N VAL A 386 2.43 20.00 11.92
CA VAL A 386 3.49 19.02 12.16
C VAL A 386 4.73 19.75 12.65
N TRP A 387 5.31 19.24 13.72
CA TRP A 387 6.58 19.65 14.29
C TRP A 387 7.60 18.51 14.15
N THR A 388 8.68 18.77 13.43
CA THR A 388 9.78 17.85 13.14
C THR A 388 11.08 18.44 13.68
N PRO A 389 11.36 18.36 15.00
CA PRO A 389 12.56 18.96 15.59
C PRO A 389 13.88 18.26 15.21
N LEU A 390 13.81 17.00 14.77
CA LEU A 390 14.95 16.18 14.40
C LEU A 390 14.50 15.06 13.47
N ASP A 391 15.46 14.50 12.74
CA ASP A 391 15.18 13.49 11.73
C ASP A 391 14.56 12.23 12.33
N GLY A 392 13.48 11.82 11.69
CA GLY A 392 12.67 10.69 12.11
C GLY A 392 11.86 10.90 13.38
N PHE A 393 11.66 12.12 13.87
CA PHE A 393 10.67 12.38 14.92
C PHE A 393 9.68 13.46 14.47
N LYS A 394 8.39 13.13 14.51
CA LYS A 394 7.30 14.05 14.21
C LYS A 394 6.31 14.08 15.36
N ALA A 395 5.81 15.25 15.68
CA ALA A 395 4.71 15.43 16.61
C ALA A 395 3.73 16.44 16.04
N GLY A 396 2.45 16.31 16.34
CA GLY A 396 1.50 17.25 15.75
C GLY A 396 0.09 17.13 16.26
N PHE A 397 -0.73 18.00 15.70
CA PHE A 397 -2.17 17.98 15.85
C PHE A 397 -2.81 17.92 14.47
N GLU A 398 -3.82 17.07 14.35
CA GLU A 398 -4.59 16.91 13.13
C GLU A 398 -6.08 16.99 13.44
N ALA A 399 -6.81 17.76 12.65
CA ALA A 399 -8.26 17.88 12.75
C ALA A 399 -8.90 17.49 11.42
N THR A 400 -9.99 16.75 11.49
CA THR A 400 -10.76 16.33 10.32
C THR A 400 -12.24 16.55 10.53
N LEU A 401 -12.90 16.84 9.42
CA LEU A 401 -14.32 17.03 9.31
C LEU A 401 -14.83 16.24 8.11
N ALA A 402 -15.66 15.24 8.38
CA ALA A 402 -16.25 14.39 7.36
C ALA A 402 -17.77 14.55 7.35
N TRP A 403 -18.35 14.60 6.15
CA TRP A 403 -19.79 14.65 5.94
C TRP A 403 -20.21 13.55 4.97
N GLY A 404 -21.01 12.61 5.46
CA GLY A 404 -21.52 11.50 4.66
C GLY A 404 -22.99 11.68 4.34
N ARG A 405 -23.40 11.35 3.12
CA ARG A 405 -24.81 11.15 2.75
C ARG A 405 -24.93 9.88 1.92
N ALA A 406 -25.72 8.93 2.41
CA ALA A 406 -26.05 7.71 1.71
C ALA A 406 -27.56 7.62 1.51
N GLU A 407 -27.96 7.40 0.26
CA GLU A 407 -29.32 7.18 -0.19
C GLU A 407 -29.31 5.88 -0.99
N ILE A 408 -29.20 4.75 -0.30
CA ILE A 408 -29.19 3.43 -0.95
C ILE A 408 -30.35 2.66 -0.36
N ALA A 409 -31.40 2.51 -1.17
CA ALA A 409 -32.57 1.75 -0.77
C ALA A 409 -32.21 0.28 -0.54
N SER A 410 -32.94 -0.40 0.35
CA SER A 410 -32.78 -1.82 0.67
C SER A 410 -31.43 -2.27 1.28
N ARG A 411 -30.62 -1.35 1.83
CA ARG A 411 -29.41 -1.69 2.58
C ARG A 411 -29.42 -1.09 3.98
N THR A 412 -28.93 -1.86 4.95
CA THR A 412 -28.59 -1.34 6.28
C THR A 412 -27.38 -0.43 6.15
N LEU A 413 -27.60 0.87 6.35
CA LEU A 413 -26.54 1.85 6.36
C LEU A 413 -25.98 1.98 7.78
N PRO A 414 -24.65 2.04 7.95
CA PRO A 414 -24.02 2.40 9.21
C PRO A 414 -24.62 3.66 9.81
N ALA A 415 -24.88 3.66 11.12
CA ALA A 415 -25.54 4.79 11.80
C ALA A 415 -24.72 6.09 11.76
N THR A 416 -23.42 6.02 11.44
CA THR A 416 -22.53 7.17 11.23
C THR A 416 -22.68 7.80 9.84
N LEU A 417 -23.27 7.10 8.86
CA LEU A 417 -23.57 7.62 7.53
C LEU A 417 -24.84 8.49 7.55
N GLY A 418 -24.79 9.64 6.89
CA GLY A 418 -25.91 10.61 6.88
C GLY A 418 -25.78 11.75 7.88
N GLY A 419 -24.58 11.97 8.42
CA GLY A 419 -24.27 13.03 9.37
C GLY A 419 -22.87 13.61 9.18
N ARG A 420 -22.38 14.24 10.25
CA ARG A 420 -21.06 14.87 10.33
C ARG A 420 -20.23 14.19 11.41
N GLN A 421 -19.01 13.81 11.08
CA GLN A 421 -17.99 13.38 12.03
C GLN A 421 -16.94 14.50 12.15
N ILE A 422 -16.62 14.87 13.38
CA ILE A 422 -15.51 15.74 13.72
C ILE A 422 -14.51 14.89 14.47
N SER A 423 -13.26 14.90 14.06
CA SER A 423 -12.20 14.22 14.80
C SER A 423 -10.99 15.14 14.98
N GLY A 424 -10.32 14.99 16.11
CA GLY A 424 -9.05 15.67 16.39
C GLY A 424 -8.08 14.69 17.01
N GLN A 425 -6.83 14.66 16.55
CA GLN A 425 -5.80 13.77 17.07
C GLN A 425 -4.55 14.56 17.42
N LEU A 426 -4.02 14.30 18.61
CA LEU A 426 -2.63 14.61 18.94
C LEU A 426 -1.80 13.36 18.67
N PHE A 427 -0.71 13.49 17.91
CA PHE A 427 0.12 12.36 17.53
C PHE A 427 1.60 12.60 17.78
N LEU A 428 2.30 11.49 18.02
CA LEU A 428 3.75 11.38 18.06
C LEU A 428 4.14 10.23 17.12
N GLU A 429 5.14 10.45 16.29
CA GLU A 429 5.69 9.49 15.33
C GLU A 429 7.21 9.46 15.46
N ARG A 430 7.79 8.27 15.50
CA ARG A 430 9.22 8.03 15.44
C ARG A 430 9.52 7.06 14.31
N THR A 431 10.37 7.43 13.39
CA THR A 431 10.98 6.52 12.42
C THR A 431 12.38 6.10 12.92
N PHE A 432 12.83 4.92 12.52
CA PHE A 432 14.14 4.38 12.89
C PHE A 432 14.75 3.58 11.75
#